data_AF-A0A942MJS1-F1
#
_entry.id   AF-A0A942MJS1-F1
#
_cell.length_a   1.000
_cell.length_b   1.000
_cell.length_c   1.000
_cell.angle_alpha   90.00
_cell.angle_beta   90.00
_cell.angle_gamma   90.00
#
_symmetry.space_group_name_H-M   'P 1'
#
loop_
_entity.id
_entity.type
_entity.pdbx_description
1 polymer ?
#
loop_
_entity_poly.entity_id
_entity_poly.type
_entity_poly.pdbx_seq_one_letter_code
_entity_poly.pdbx_strand_id
1 'polypeptide(L)'
;MTDLKDKMKEKKNRLEMELPGFVRSILYKLDEIKSDSKKTVVQVDLIQIFEDYLKVASEVFLYDVSVLVMEMKAKDIETALRNFNERIGLTDVSFLVNALIGLHRGEHQGEALAYLARDMDIKAKEALKKKLDKLPRRIKIASIPLVAVTLASLLYVIGSHLIKSMGGLF
;
A
#
# COMPACT_ATOMS: atom_id res chain seq x y z
N MET A 1 -10.01 -26.71 -19.86
CA MET A 1 -8.91 -26.54 -18.87
C MET A 1 -8.28 -25.14 -18.90
N THR A 2 -8.25 -24.44 -20.05
CA THR A 2 -7.64 -23.10 -20.18
C THR A 2 -8.37 -22.02 -19.36
N ASP A 3 -9.70 -21.96 -19.46
CA ASP A 3 -10.55 -20.95 -18.79
C ASP A 3 -10.44 -20.92 -17.25
N LEU A 4 -10.32 -22.09 -16.61
CA LEU A 4 -10.19 -22.18 -15.15
C LEU A 4 -8.83 -21.65 -14.67
N LYS A 5 -7.75 -21.98 -15.40
CA LYS A 5 -6.40 -21.49 -15.08
C LYS A 5 -6.31 -19.97 -15.26
N ASP A 6 -6.96 -19.43 -16.27
CA ASP A 6 -6.97 -18.00 -16.55
C ASP A 6 -7.74 -17.24 -15.46
N LYS A 7 -8.91 -17.73 -15.03
CA LYS A 7 -9.67 -17.17 -13.91
C LYS A 7 -8.90 -17.18 -12.58
N MET A 8 -8.20 -18.29 -12.28
CA MET A 8 -7.37 -18.38 -11.08
C MET A 8 -6.20 -17.38 -11.13
N LYS A 9 -5.56 -17.24 -12.30
CA LYS A 9 -4.48 -16.28 -12.50
C LYS A 9 -4.97 -14.84 -12.37
N GLU A 10 -6.15 -14.54 -12.89
CA GLU A 10 -6.75 -13.21 -12.78
C GLU A 10 -7.09 -12.85 -11.32
N LYS A 11 -7.70 -13.78 -10.57
CA LYS A 11 -7.92 -13.60 -9.12
C LYS A 11 -6.60 -13.31 -8.41
N LYS A 12 -5.56 -14.11 -8.69
CA LYS A 12 -4.23 -13.95 -8.08
C LYS A 12 -3.61 -12.60 -8.41
N ASN A 13 -3.70 -12.15 -9.67
CA ASN A 13 -3.20 -10.84 -10.08
C ASN A 13 -3.92 -9.70 -9.36
N ARG A 14 -5.25 -9.80 -9.18
CA ARG A 14 -6.02 -8.80 -8.42
C ARG A 14 -5.58 -8.75 -6.96
N LEU A 15 -5.37 -9.91 -6.33
CA LEU A 15 -4.83 -10.01 -4.97
C LEU A 15 -3.45 -9.36 -4.88
N GLU A 16 -2.54 -9.68 -5.79
CA GLU A 16 -1.18 -9.11 -5.82
C GLU A 16 -1.18 -7.58 -6.03
N MET A 17 -2.14 -7.04 -6.79
CA MET A 17 -2.27 -5.60 -6.99
C MET A 17 -2.74 -4.85 -5.74
N GLU A 18 -3.67 -5.43 -4.98
CA GLU A 18 -4.24 -4.84 -3.77
C GLU A 18 -3.39 -5.14 -2.52
N LEU A 19 -2.51 -6.14 -2.60
CA LEU A 19 -1.69 -6.63 -1.50
C LEU A 19 -0.85 -5.53 -0.80
N PRO A 20 -0.17 -4.59 -1.50
CA PRO A 20 0.56 -3.53 -0.82
C PRO A 20 -0.33 -2.65 0.07
N GLY A 21 -1.57 -2.39 -0.37
CA GLY A 21 -2.54 -1.60 0.39
C GLY A 21 -3.04 -2.35 1.63
N PHE A 22 -3.34 -3.64 1.47
CA PHE A 22 -3.70 -4.53 2.58
C PHE A 22 -2.59 -4.56 3.64
N VAL A 23 -1.37 -4.93 3.25
CA VAL A 23 -0.24 -5.06 4.18
C VAL A 23 0.02 -3.73 4.89
N ARG A 24 0.05 -2.61 4.17
CA ARG A 24 0.26 -1.29 4.78
C ARG A 24 -0.79 -0.96 5.83
N SER A 25 -2.06 -1.28 5.57
CA SER A 25 -3.16 -1.01 6.50
C SER A 25 -3.02 -1.81 7.80
N ILE A 26 -2.68 -3.11 7.67
CA ILE A 26 -2.43 -3.98 8.83
C ILE A 26 -1.23 -3.50 9.64
N LEU A 27 -0.12 -3.15 8.97
CA LEU A 27 1.10 -2.67 9.63
C LEU A 27 0.91 -1.33 10.34
N TYR A 28 0.18 -0.39 9.72
CA TYR A 28 -0.14 0.90 10.33
C TYR A 28 -0.92 0.72 11.63
N LYS A 29 -1.94 -0.15 11.62
CA LYS A 29 -2.74 -0.44 12.83
C LYS A 29 -1.94 -1.17 13.91
N LEU A 30 -1.03 -2.06 13.51
CA LEU A 30 -0.10 -2.71 14.45
C LEU A 30 0.83 -1.71 15.15
N ASP A 31 1.31 -0.69 14.44
CA ASP A 31 2.21 0.33 14.98
C ASP A 31 1.48 1.31 15.92
N GLU A 32 0.25 1.69 15.56
CA GLU A 32 -0.65 2.51 16.38
C GLU A 32 -0.87 1.87 17.77
N ILE A 33 -1.20 0.57 17.81
CA ILE A 33 -1.47 -0.15 19.04
C ILE A 33 -0.20 -0.36 19.88
N LYS A 34 0.95 -0.63 19.23
CA LYS A 34 2.25 -0.77 19.92
C LYS A 34 2.68 0.52 20.61
N SER A 35 2.38 1.67 20.01
CA SER A 35 2.72 2.97 20.55
C SER A 35 1.85 3.36 21.75
N ASP A 36 0.63 2.82 21.84
CA ASP A 36 -0.36 3.16 22.86
C ASP A 36 -0.37 2.17 24.06
N SER A 37 0.18 0.96 23.91
CA SER A 37 -0.07 -0.14 24.85
C SER A 37 1.03 -0.40 25.89
N LYS A 38 0.77 0.06 27.11
CA LYS A 38 1.36 -0.44 28.38
C LYS A 38 0.69 -1.74 28.88
N LYS A 39 0.05 -2.56 28.03
CA LYS A 39 -0.81 -3.68 28.51
C LYS A 39 -0.89 -4.90 27.57
N THR A 40 -0.07 -5.91 27.85
CA THR A 40 -0.37 -7.36 28.00
C THR A 40 -1.32 -8.14 27.06
N VAL A 41 -1.98 -7.62 26.01
CA VAL A 41 -2.92 -8.47 25.23
C VAL A 41 -2.76 -8.39 23.71
N VAL A 42 -1.60 -8.84 23.22
CA VAL A 42 -1.31 -9.02 21.78
C VAL A 42 -2.39 -9.84 21.04
N GLN A 43 -3.15 -10.70 21.74
CA GLN A 43 -4.23 -11.49 21.15
C GLN A 43 -5.47 -10.67 20.77
N VAL A 44 -5.94 -9.78 21.65
CA VAL A 44 -7.14 -8.95 21.41
C VAL A 44 -6.87 -7.94 20.31
N ASP A 45 -5.62 -7.47 20.24
CA ASP A 45 -5.18 -6.48 19.26
C ASP A 45 -5.31 -6.98 17.81
N LEU A 46 -4.97 -8.25 17.53
CA LEU A 46 -5.02 -8.78 16.16
C LEU A 46 -6.45 -8.87 15.60
N ILE A 47 -7.41 -9.31 16.42
CA ILE A 47 -8.83 -9.37 15.98
C ILE A 47 -9.31 -7.98 15.61
N GLN A 48 -9.06 -6.99 16.48
CA GLN A 48 -9.46 -5.61 16.26
C GLN A 48 -8.80 -5.01 15.01
N ILE A 49 -7.51 -5.28 14.77
CA ILE A 49 -6.81 -4.82 13.56
C ILE A 49 -7.52 -5.29 12.28
N PHE A 50 -7.90 -6.57 12.22
CA PHE A 50 -8.57 -7.11 11.05
C PHE A 50 -10.04 -6.64 10.94
N GLU A 51 -10.73 -6.42 12.06
CA GLU A 51 -12.06 -5.80 12.07
C GLU A 51 -12.05 -4.36 11.58
N ASP A 52 -11.05 -3.58 12.00
CA ASP A 52 -10.87 -2.21 11.53
C ASP A 52 -10.51 -2.19 10.05
N TYR A 53 -9.70 -3.13 9.58
CA TYR A 53 -9.42 -3.27 8.15
C TYR A 53 -10.68 -3.59 7.35
N LEU A 54 -11.61 -4.41 7.85
CA LEU A 54 -12.86 -4.72 7.13
C LEU A 54 -13.70 -3.48 6.80
N LYS A 55 -13.60 -2.40 7.58
CA LYS A 55 -14.30 -1.13 7.32
C LYS A 55 -13.81 -0.42 6.05
N VAL A 56 -12.57 -0.71 5.64
CA VAL A 56 -11.89 -0.07 4.49
C VAL A 56 -11.40 -1.09 3.46
N ALA A 57 -11.75 -2.36 3.62
CA ALA A 57 -11.23 -3.44 2.81
C ALA A 57 -11.71 -3.33 1.35
N SER A 58 -10.81 -3.59 0.41
CA SER A 58 -11.18 -3.76 -0.99
C SER A 58 -11.99 -5.05 -1.17
N GLU A 59 -12.84 -5.10 -2.20
CA GLU A 59 -13.67 -6.27 -2.53
C GLU A 59 -12.86 -7.58 -2.64
N VAL A 60 -11.59 -7.46 -3.04
CA VAL A 60 -10.68 -8.58 -3.25
C VAL A 60 -10.31 -9.28 -1.93
N PHE A 61 -10.12 -8.51 -0.86
CA PHE A 61 -9.75 -9.05 0.47
C PHE A 61 -10.93 -9.17 1.43
N LEU A 62 -12.06 -8.51 1.15
CA LEU A 62 -13.21 -8.45 2.05
C LEU A 62 -13.67 -9.84 2.51
N TYR A 63 -13.89 -10.76 1.57
CA TYR A 63 -14.32 -12.12 1.91
C TYR A 63 -13.28 -12.86 2.76
N ASP A 64 -12.03 -12.93 2.29
CA ASP A 64 -10.99 -13.73 2.95
C ASP A 64 -10.63 -13.21 4.35
N VAL A 65 -10.67 -11.88 4.54
CA VAL A 65 -10.47 -11.25 5.86
C VAL A 65 -11.71 -11.40 6.75
N SER A 66 -12.92 -11.39 6.20
CA SER A 66 -14.13 -11.61 7.02
C SER A 66 -14.16 -13.02 7.61
N VAL A 67 -13.78 -14.01 6.79
CA VAL A 67 -13.59 -15.39 7.25
C VAL A 67 -12.47 -15.47 8.28
N LEU A 68 -11.35 -14.75 8.09
CA LEU A 68 -10.26 -14.70 9.06
C LEU A 68 -10.73 -14.19 10.42
N VAL A 69 -11.45 -13.07 10.47
CA VAL A 69 -11.98 -12.50 11.73
C VAL A 69 -12.96 -13.47 12.39
N MET A 70 -13.86 -14.07 11.61
CA MET A 70 -14.79 -15.09 12.11
C MET A 70 -14.04 -16.28 12.71
N GLU A 71 -13.02 -16.78 12.00
CA GLU A 71 -12.17 -17.88 12.45
C GLU A 71 -11.40 -17.52 13.72
N MET A 72 -10.80 -16.33 13.81
CA MET A 72 -10.09 -15.88 15.03
C MET A 72 -10.99 -15.79 16.26
N LYS A 73 -12.28 -15.47 16.08
CA LYS A 73 -13.26 -15.42 17.18
C LYS A 73 -13.77 -16.80 17.59
N ALA A 74 -13.84 -17.74 16.65
CA ALA A 74 -14.40 -19.06 16.87
C ALA A 74 -13.35 -20.10 17.33
N LYS A 75 -12.09 -19.91 16.95
CA LYS A 75 -10.99 -20.85 17.20
C LYS A 75 -9.69 -20.09 17.47
N ASP A 76 -8.59 -20.84 17.57
CA ASP A 76 -7.24 -20.32 17.77
C ASP A 76 -6.77 -19.35 16.66
N ILE A 77 -6.10 -18.27 17.07
CA ILE A 77 -5.65 -17.18 16.18
C ILE A 77 -4.60 -17.68 15.19
N GLU A 78 -3.64 -18.51 15.62
CA GLU A 78 -2.61 -19.03 14.70
C GLU A 78 -3.24 -19.91 13.63
N THR A 79 -4.17 -20.77 14.03
CA THR A 79 -4.91 -21.65 13.12
C THR A 79 -5.72 -20.83 12.13
N ALA A 80 -6.38 -19.76 12.57
CA ALA A 80 -7.10 -18.83 11.68
C ALA A 80 -6.15 -18.15 10.68
N LEU A 81 -4.99 -17.67 11.13
CA LEU A 81 -3.98 -17.03 10.27
C LEU A 81 -3.40 -18.02 9.23
N ARG A 82 -3.15 -19.28 9.63
CA ARG A 82 -2.70 -20.34 8.71
C ARG A 82 -3.73 -20.64 7.63
N ASN A 83 -5.00 -20.80 8.01
CA ASN A 83 -6.09 -21.00 7.07
C ASN A 83 -6.25 -19.83 6.10
N PHE A 84 -6.11 -18.60 6.60
CA PHE A 84 -6.10 -17.41 5.74
C PHE A 84 -4.94 -17.44 4.73
N ASN A 85 -3.73 -17.80 5.17
CA ASN A 85 -2.59 -17.96 4.27
C ASN A 85 -2.86 -18.99 3.17
N GLU A 86 -3.45 -20.13 3.50
CA GLU A 86 -3.81 -21.17 2.54
C GLU A 86 -4.84 -20.70 1.52
N ARG A 87 -5.84 -19.89 1.94
CA ARG A 87 -6.84 -19.32 1.03
C ARG A 87 -6.24 -18.34 0.03
N ILE A 88 -5.30 -17.51 0.47
CA ILE A 88 -4.70 -16.47 -0.36
C ILE A 88 -3.57 -17.01 -1.25
N GLY A 89 -2.69 -17.85 -0.70
CA GLY A 89 -1.62 -18.51 -1.45
C GLY A 89 -0.59 -17.57 -2.06
N LEU A 90 -0.35 -16.40 -1.44
CA LEU A 90 0.68 -15.45 -1.84
C LEU A 90 1.87 -15.48 -0.89
N THR A 91 3.08 -15.47 -1.45
CA THR A 91 4.33 -15.53 -0.69
C THR A 91 4.46 -14.40 0.34
N ASP A 92 4.12 -13.17 -0.05
CA ASP A 92 4.15 -12.01 0.85
C ASP A 92 3.14 -12.12 2.00
N VAL A 93 1.99 -12.75 1.75
CA VAL A 93 0.98 -13.01 2.79
C VAL A 93 1.46 -14.09 3.74
N SER A 94 2.20 -15.10 3.25
CA SER A 94 2.84 -16.10 4.11
C SER A 94 3.87 -15.44 5.04
N PHE A 95 4.66 -14.50 4.53
CA PHE A 95 5.59 -13.72 5.37
C PHE A 95 4.85 -12.90 6.43
N LEU A 96 3.79 -12.18 6.05
CA LEU A 96 2.97 -11.43 6.99
C LEU A 96 2.40 -12.35 8.08
N VAL A 97 1.73 -13.44 7.68
CA VAL A 97 1.09 -14.39 8.61
C VAL A 97 2.10 -14.98 9.59
N ASN A 98 3.27 -15.40 9.13
CA ASN A 98 4.31 -15.94 10.01
C ASN A 98 4.80 -14.90 11.01
N ALA A 99 4.99 -13.65 10.59
CA ALA A 99 5.38 -12.57 11.47
C ALA A 99 4.27 -12.21 12.49
N LEU A 100 2.99 -12.28 12.10
CA LEU A 100 1.87 -12.07 13.02
C LEU A 100 1.73 -13.22 14.03
N ILE A 101 1.97 -14.46 13.61
CA ILE A 101 2.03 -15.62 14.51
C ILE A 101 3.18 -15.47 15.50
N GLY A 102 4.38 -15.11 15.03
CA GLY A 102 5.53 -14.85 15.91
C GLY A 102 5.21 -13.73 16.91
N LEU A 103 4.61 -12.64 16.44
CA LEU A 103 4.19 -11.55 17.31
C LEU A 103 3.16 -12.01 18.36
N HIS A 104 2.19 -12.82 17.95
CA HIS A 104 1.20 -13.43 18.84
C HIS A 104 1.83 -14.30 19.93
N ARG A 105 2.93 -14.99 19.63
CA ARG A 105 3.75 -15.76 20.59
C ARG A 105 4.65 -14.89 21.47
N GLY A 106 4.67 -13.58 21.27
CA GLY A 106 5.54 -12.64 21.98
C GLY A 106 6.94 -12.51 21.38
N GLU A 107 7.18 -13.04 20.18
CA GLU A 107 8.46 -12.88 19.48
C GLU A 107 8.61 -11.46 18.91
N HIS A 108 9.85 -10.98 18.88
CA HIS A 108 10.17 -9.69 18.28
C HIS A 108 10.20 -9.77 16.76
N GLN A 109 9.04 -9.51 16.13
CA GLN A 109 8.88 -9.57 14.66
C GLN A 109 8.90 -8.18 14.00
N GLY A 110 9.36 -7.14 14.71
CA GLY A 110 9.37 -5.75 14.21
C GLY A 110 10.20 -5.56 12.95
N GLU A 111 11.41 -6.12 12.91
CA GLU A 111 12.31 -6.00 11.75
C GLU A 111 11.77 -6.72 10.51
N ALA A 112 11.19 -7.91 10.70
CA ALA A 112 10.58 -8.69 9.62
C ALA A 112 9.40 -7.93 8.98
N LEU A 113 8.53 -7.34 9.82
CA LEU A 113 7.42 -6.52 9.36
C LEU A 113 7.90 -5.22 8.68
N ALA A 114 8.99 -4.62 9.16
CA ALA A 114 9.58 -3.43 8.55
C ALA A 114 10.22 -3.73 7.18
N TYR A 115 10.83 -4.91 7.01
CA TYR A 115 11.30 -5.38 5.71
C TYR A 115 10.13 -5.57 4.74
N LEU A 116 9.08 -6.26 5.18
CA LEU A 116 7.86 -6.46 4.39
C LEU A 116 7.22 -5.12 3.98
N ALA A 117 7.16 -4.13 4.88
CA ALA A 117 6.65 -2.80 4.56
C ALA A 117 7.43 -2.15 3.41
N ARG A 118 8.77 -2.20 3.47
CA ARG A 118 9.64 -1.63 2.43
C ARG A 118 9.43 -2.33 1.08
N ASP A 119 9.33 -3.64 1.08
CA ASP A 119 9.08 -4.42 -0.14
C ASP A 119 7.72 -4.06 -0.76
N MET A 120 6.68 -3.89 0.07
CA MET A 120 5.36 -3.45 -0.41
C MET A 120 5.38 -2.03 -0.97
N ASP A 121 6.14 -1.12 -0.35
CA ASP A 121 6.33 0.24 -0.86
C ASP A 121 7.04 0.26 -2.23
N ILE A 122 8.04 -0.60 -2.41
CA ILE A 122 8.74 -0.77 -3.69
C ILE A 122 7.74 -1.30 -4.74
N LYS A 123 7.00 -2.36 -4.44
CA LYS A 123 5.98 -2.94 -5.34
C LYS A 123 4.90 -1.93 -5.73
N ALA A 124 4.41 -1.14 -4.78
CA ALA A 124 3.42 -0.10 -5.05
C ALA A 124 3.96 1.00 -5.99
N LYS A 125 5.20 1.45 -5.75
CA LYS A 125 5.88 2.43 -6.62
C LYS A 125 6.11 1.90 -8.02
N GLU A 126 6.49 0.63 -8.15
CA GLU A 126 6.67 -0.02 -9.46
C GLU A 126 5.34 -0.16 -10.22
N ALA A 127 4.26 -0.53 -9.52
CA ALA A 127 2.93 -0.59 -10.10
C ALA A 127 2.48 0.79 -10.61
N LEU A 128 2.77 1.86 -9.85
CA LEU A 128 2.52 3.23 -10.27
C LEU A 128 3.35 3.62 -11.48
N LYS A 129 4.67 3.34 -11.48
CA LYS A 129 5.54 3.58 -12.65
C LYS A 129 5.03 2.87 -13.90
N LYS A 130 4.65 1.60 -13.80
CA LYS A 130 4.05 0.85 -14.92
C LYS A 130 2.75 1.48 -15.43
N LYS A 131 1.90 2.02 -14.53
CA LYS A 131 0.70 2.77 -14.94
C LYS A 131 1.08 4.08 -15.65
N LEU A 132 2.08 4.80 -15.14
CA LEU A 132 2.58 6.05 -15.74
C LEU A 132 3.26 5.82 -17.10
N ASP A 133 3.98 4.71 -17.28
CA ASP A 133 4.62 4.35 -18.56
C ASP A 133 3.59 3.91 -19.61
N LYS A 134 2.46 3.35 -19.18
CA LYS A 134 1.32 3.03 -20.06
C LYS A 134 0.48 4.26 -20.43
N LEU A 135 0.55 5.35 -19.66
CA LEU A 135 -0.10 6.60 -20.05
C LEU A 135 0.61 7.16 -21.30
N PRO A 136 -0.14 7.51 -22.36
CA PRO A 136 0.46 7.89 -23.63
C PRO A 136 1.41 9.07 -23.43
N ARG A 137 2.61 8.96 -24.04
CA ARG A 137 3.72 9.95 -24.04
C ARG A 137 3.29 11.40 -24.34
N ARG A 138 2.07 11.60 -24.87
CA ARG A 138 1.44 12.88 -25.17
C ARG A 138 1.33 13.82 -23.95
N ILE A 139 1.15 13.31 -22.73
CA ILE A 139 1.09 14.15 -21.52
C ILE A 139 2.45 14.80 -21.21
N LYS A 140 3.55 14.04 -21.41
CA LYS A 140 4.93 14.55 -21.24
C LYS A 140 5.32 15.58 -22.31
N ILE A 141 4.73 15.51 -23.50
CA ILE A 141 4.97 16.46 -24.60
C ILE A 141 4.11 17.71 -24.45
N ALA A 142 2.88 17.58 -23.93
CA ALA A 142 1.96 18.69 -23.72
C ALA A 142 2.39 19.66 -22.59
N SER A 143 3.24 19.24 -21.66
CA SER A 143 3.82 20.12 -20.65
C SER A 143 4.95 21.02 -21.18
N ILE A 144 5.59 20.67 -22.29
CA ILE A 144 6.69 21.44 -22.89
C ILE A 144 6.24 22.86 -23.31
N PRO A 145 5.14 23.07 -24.06
CA PRO A 145 4.68 24.41 -24.40
C PRO A 145 4.24 25.20 -23.17
N LEU A 146 3.67 24.55 -22.15
CA LEU A 146 3.29 25.23 -20.90
C LEU A 146 4.52 25.78 -20.15
N VAL A 147 5.60 25.01 -20.08
CA VAL A 147 6.88 25.46 -19.51
C VAL A 147 7.47 26.61 -20.33
N ALA A 148 7.44 26.51 -21.66
CA ALA A 148 7.93 27.57 -22.55
C ALA A 148 7.16 28.89 -22.37
N VAL A 149 5.84 28.85 -22.26
CA VAL A 149 5.00 30.04 -22.03
C VAL A 149 5.27 30.65 -20.65
N THR A 150 5.43 29.81 -19.63
CA THR A 150 5.76 30.28 -18.27
C THR A 150 7.12 30.98 -18.26
N LEU A 151 8.13 30.39 -18.92
CA LEU A 151 9.47 30.95 -19.02
C LEU A 151 9.50 32.26 -19.82
N ALA A 152 8.78 32.32 -20.94
CA ALA A 152 8.63 33.53 -21.75
C ALA A 152 7.95 34.66 -20.98
N SER A 153 6.93 34.35 -20.19
CA SER A 153 6.22 35.33 -19.35
C SER A 153 7.13 35.91 -18.27
N LEU A 154 7.96 35.08 -17.63
CA LEU A 154 8.95 35.54 -16.64
C LEU A 154 10.01 36.45 -17.28
N LEU A 155 10.55 36.07 -18.43
CA LEU A 155 11.51 36.89 -19.16
C LEU A 155 10.91 38.24 -19.60
N TYR A 156 9.64 38.25 -20.02
CA TYR A 156 8.93 39.46 -20.39
C TYR A 156 8.78 40.42 -19.20
N VAL A 157 8.35 39.92 -18.04
CA VAL A 157 8.23 40.73 -16.81
C VAL A 157 9.58 41.32 -16.41
N ILE A 158 10.64 40.49 -16.34
CA ILE A 158 11.98 40.95 -15.95
C ILE A 158 12.54 41.97 -16.94
N GLY A 159 12.42 41.71 -18.24
CA GLY A 159 12.90 42.63 -19.29
C GLY A 159 12.16 43.97 -19.26
N SER A 160 10.83 43.95 -19.10
CA SER A 160 10.03 45.19 -19.00
C SER A 160 10.39 46.02 -17.77
N HIS A 161 10.71 45.37 -16.64
CA HIS A 161 11.16 46.05 -15.43
C HIS A 161 12.56 46.62 -15.57
N LEU A 162 13.51 45.91 -16.21
CA LEU A 162 14.86 46.42 -16.47
C LEU A 162 14.84 47.68 -17.36
N ILE A 163 14.04 47.65 -18.44
CA ILE A 163 13.93 48.79 -19.36
C ILE A 163 13.29 50.00 -18.67
N LYS A 164 12.22 49.80 -17.88
CA LYS A 164 11.62 50.88 -17.09
C LYS A 164 12.55 51.41 -15.99
N SER A 165 13.31 50.53 -15.33
CA SER A 165 14.22 50.91 -14.25
C SER A 165 15.46 51.63 -14.79
N MET A 166 15.91 51.34 -16.01
CA MET A 166 16.97 52.10 -16.69
C MET A 166 16.46 53.41 -17.29
N GLY A 167 15.24 53.45 -17.81
CA GLY A 167 14.62 54.67 -18.36
C GLY A 167 14.21 55.70 -17.31
N GLY A 168 14.18 55.33 -16.01
CA GLY A 168 13.96 56.26 -14.89
C GLY A 168 15.25 56.78 -14.24
N LEU A 169 16.43 56.39 -14.74
CA LEU A 169 17.75 56.85 -14.28
C LEU A 169 18.38 57.90 -15.21
N PHE A 170 17.65 58.35 -16.24
CA PHE A 170 18.02 59.45 -17.14
C PHE A 170 16.96 60.55 -17.11
#